data_AF-A0A428PN16-F1
#
_entry.id   AF-A0A428PN16-F1
#
_cell.length_a   1.000
_cell.length_b   1.000
_cell.length_c   1.000
_cell.angle_alpha   90.00
_cell.angle_beta   90.00
_cell.angle_gamma   90.00
#
_symmetry.space_group_name_H-M   'P 1'
#
loop_
_entity.id
_entity.type
_entity.pdbx_description
1 polymer ?
#
loop_
_entity_poly.entity_id
_entity_poly.type
_entity_poly.pdbx_seq_one_letter_code
_entity_poly.pdbx_strand_id
1 'polypeptide(L)'
;MRLSLPTPSTAELHRSERALYRFEICCIFYGLPELDDRCWDSWFNKLPKFELEQLSCLNDLLAHLIAPAFNDLIQHDVSWGYFGVVLITIERDALAQDFVSRGLETIHALVQAETFDQRRRILHKGDNPEDKPFGSIDFICESLQWTHSDTLMTGSPISELPTDERALVLGIPTYPDIPGDPGPLRVFELVQHDSQANKLVAQVEFRSYRRWGYVFWDEARLEKLGALTQDGLAKLTAPANPLEAYSMLEYSQLRESRARRSEIWQQGGTGWWSEDDESKVVWPEEKRGA
;
A
#
# COMPACT_ATOMS: atom_id res chain seq x y z
N MET A 1 2.40 -24.97 -14.71
CA MET A 1 3.86 -24.82 -14.57
C MET A 1 4.10 -23.45 -13.97
N ARG A 2 4.51 -23.36 -12.69
CA ARG A 2 4.82 -22.06 -12.06
C ARG A 2 6.14 -21.57 -12.66
N LEU A 3 6.08 -20.59 -13.58
CA LEU A 3 7.28 -19.93 -14.07
C LEU A 3 7.88 -19.15 -12.90
N SER A 4 9.12 -19.49 -12.51
CA SER A 4 9.87 -18.66 -11.56
C SER A 4 10.14 -17.31 -12.22
N LEU A 5 9.81 -16.21 -11.54
CA LEU A 5 10.10 -14.87 -12.07
C LEU A 5 11.60 -14.71 -12.34
N PRO A 6 11.98 -14.09 -13.46
CA PRO A 6 13.37 -13.69 -13.69
C PRO A 6 13.87 -12.76 -12.59
N THR A 7 15.16 -12.84 -12.27
CA THR A 7 15.84 -11.82 -11.44
C THR A 7 15.67 -10.43 -12.07
N PRO A 8 15.38 -9.39 -11.28
CA PRO A 8 15.34 -8.01 -11.76
C PRO A 8 16.56 -7.60 -12.56
N SER A 9 16.37 -6.97 -13.70
CA SER A 9 17.46 -6.29 -14.40
C SER A 9 17.86 -5.02 -13.65
N THR A 10 19.03 -4.47 -13.96
CA THR A 10 19.48 -3.19 -13.40
C THR A 10 18.51 -2.05 -13.71
N ALA A 11 17.85 -2.06 -14.89
CA ALA A 11 16.84 -1.05 -15.24
C ALA A 11 15.61 -1.13 -14.33
N GLU A 12 15.13 -2.36 -14.09
CA GLU A 12 13.99 -2.62 -13.22
C GLU A 12 14.28 -2.17 -11.78
N LEU A 13 15.50 -2.44 -11.27
CA LEU A 13 15.93 -1.97 -9.96
C LEU A 13 15.98 -0.44 -9.86
N HIS A 14 16.56 0.24 -10.86
CA HIS A 14 16.58 1.70 -10.88
C HIS A 14 15.17 2.31 -10.94
N ARG A 15 14.21 1.67 -11.62
CA ARG A 15 12.80 2.11 -11.59
C ARG A 15 12.21 1.99 -10.20
N SER A 16 12.48 0.88 -9.50
CA SER A 16 12.04 0.69 -8.11
C SER A 16 12.63 1.75 -7.18
N GLU A 17 13.93 2.04 -7.30
CA GLU A 17 14.59 3.12 -6.52
C GLU A 17 13.97 4.48 -6.80
N ARG A 18 13.71 4.83 -8.06
CA ARG A 18 13.03 6.08 -8.43
C ARG A 18 11.60 6.15 -7.88
N ALA A 19 10.86 5.04 -7.89
CA ALA A 19 9.51 5.00 -7.34
C ALA A 19 9.53 5.17 -5.81
N LEU A 20 10.47 4.54 -5.11
CA LEU A 20 10.69 4.73 -3.67
C LEU A 20 11.02 6.20 -3.35
N TYR A 21 11.89 6.83 -4.14
CA TYR A 21 12.21 8.25 -3.98
C TYR A 21 10.99 9.16 -4.18
N ARG A 22 10.18 8.91 -5.22
CA ARG A 22 8.93 9.66 -5.45
C ARG A 22 7.92 9.43 -4.32
N PHE A 23 7.81 8.21 -3.82
CA PHE A 23 6.96 7.88 -2.69
C PHE A 23 7.38 8.64 -1.42
N GLU A 24 8.68 8.73 -1.14
CA GLU A 24 9.16 9.51 0.02
C GLU A 24 8.84 11.00 -0.13
N ILE A 25 8.91 11.55 -1.35
CA ILE A 25 8.44 12.92 -1.62
C ILE A 25 6.94 13.06 -1.30
N CYS A 26 6.12 12.08 -1.66
CA CYS A 26 4.69 12.07 -1.31
C CYS A 26 4.49 12.08 0.22
N CYS A 27 5.24 11.27 0.97
CA CYS A 27 5.17 11.26 2.44
C CYS A 27 5.54 12.63 3.03
N ILE A 28 6.61 13.25 2.53
CA ILE A 28 7.03 14.59 2.97
C ILE A 28 5.95 15.62 2.69
N PHE A 29 5.42 15.66 1.47
CA PHE A 29 4.38 16.62 1.09
C PHE A 29 3.08 16.41 1.89
N TYR A 30 2.66 15.17 2.11
CA TYR A 30 1.48 14.87 2.91
C TYR A 30 1.65 15.29 4.38
N GLY A 31 2.87 15.17 4.92
CA GLY A 31 3.19 15.60 6.28
C GLY A 31 3.31 17.12 6.48
N LEU A 32 3.22 17.92 5.41
CA LEU A 32 3.34 19.38 5.49
C LEU A 32 1.95 20.04 5.55
N PRO A 33 1.50 20.54 6.72
CA PRO A 33 0.17 21.13 6.87
C PRO A 33 -0.02 22.46 6.11
N GLU A 34 1.04 22.98 5.50
CA GLU A 34 1.07 24.28 4.80
C GLU A 34 0.91 24.14 3.29
N LEU A 35 0.95 22.91 2.75
CA LEU A 35 0.72 22.65 1.34
C LEU A 35 -0.78 22.60 1.08
N ASP A 36 -1.24 23.54 0.24
CA ASP A 36 -2.58 23.54 -0.33
C ASP A 36 -2.75 22.31 -1.24
N ASP A 37 -3.94 21.68 -1.23
CA ASP A 37 -4.35 20.58 -2.11
C ASP A 37 -3.98 20.83 -3.58
N ARG A 38 -4.00 22.10 -4.03
CA ARG A 38 -3.60 22.50 -5.38
C ARG A 38 -2.14 22.19 -5.72
N CYS A 39 -1.23 22.27 -4.76
CA CYS A 39 0.18 21.93 -4.96
C CYS A 39 0.36 20.43 -5.18
N TRP A 40 -0.40 19.64 -4.42
CA TRP A 40 -0.42 18.20 -4.49
C TRP A 40 -0.98 17.71 -5.83
N ASP A 41 -2.14 18.20 -6.24
CA ASP A 41 -2.75 17.89 -7.54
C ASP A 41 -1.85 18.29 -8.72
N SER A 42 -1.19 19.45 -8.62
CA SER A 42 -0.26 19.93 -9.65
C SER A 42 0.95 19.00 -9.82
N TRP A 43 1.40 18.34 -8.75
CA TRP A 43 2.53 17.41 -8.84
C TRP A 43 2.12 16.09 -9.48
N PHE A 44 1.00 15.49 -9.05
CA PHE A 44 0.48 14.25 -9.64
C PHE A 44 0.16 14.42 -11.13
N ASN A 45 -0.38 15.57 -11.53
CA ASN A 45 -0.71 15.86 -12.93
C ASN A 45 0.51 16.07 -13.85
N LYS A 46 1.72 16.21 -13.30
CA LYS A 46 2.96 16.29 -14.08
C LYS A 46 3.61 14.93 -14.34
N LEU A 47 3.19 13.89 -13.62
CA LEU A 47 3.74 12.55 -13.76
C LEU A 47 2.98 11.76 -14.85
N PRO A 48 3.70 11.00 -15.68
CA PRO A 48 3.09 10.04 -16.60
C PRO A 48 2.23 9.01 -15.85
N LYS A 49 1.16 8.56 -16.50
CA LYS A 49 0.21 7.64 -15.87
C LYS A 49 0.84 6.31 -15.46
N PHE A 50 1.81 5.81 -16.23
CA PHE A 50 2.54 4.60 -15.85
C PHE A 50 3.45 4.81 -14.62
N GLU A 51 4.00 6.02 -14.41
CA GLU A 51 4.78 6.34 -13.20
C GLU A 51 3.87 6.48 -11.97
N LEU A 52 2.66 7.00 -12.15
CA LEU A 52 1.63 7.00 -11.10
C LEU A 52 1.17 5.57 -10.76
N GLU A 53 1.07 4.69 -11.76
CA GLU A 53 0.79 3.28 -11.52
C GLU A 53 1.95 2.58 -10.80
N GLN A 54 3.21 2.99 -11.03
CA GLN A 54 4.36 2.53 -10.24
C GLN A 54 4.21 2.91 -8.77
N LEU A 55 3.80 4.14 -8.46
CA LEU A 55 3.48 4.57 -7.10
C LEU A 55 2.33 3.75 -6.51
N SER A 56 1.31 3.43 -7.32
CA SER A 56 0.18 2.58 -6.89
C SER A 56 0.65 1.17 -6.51
N CYS A 57 1.51 0.55 -7.34
CA CYS A 57 2.10 -0.75 -7.05
C CYS A 57 2.93 -0.72 -5.77
N LEU A 58 3.72 0.34 -5.60
CA LEU A 58 4.57 0.51 -4.41
C LEU A 58 3.73 0.70 -3.16
N ASN A 59 2.67 1.52 -3.19
CA ASN A 59 1.74 1.67 -2.08
C ASN A 59 1.13 0.34 -1.66
N ASP A 60 0.64 -0.46 -2.63
CA ASP A 60 0.08 -1.79 -2.36
C ASP A 60 1.14 -2.72 -1.72
N LEU A 61 2.39 -2.67 -2.19
CA LEU A 61 3.50 -3.43 -1.61
C LEU A 61 3.82 -2.99 -0.16
N LEU A 62 3.90 -1.69 0.10
CA LEU A 62 4.24 -1.16 1.43
C LEU A 62 3.15 -1.50 2.44
N ALA A 63 1.88 -1.46 2.05
CA ALA A 63 0.77 -1.94 2.87
C ALA A 63 0.94 -3.43 3.24
N HIS A 64 1.34 -4.27 2.28
CA HIS A 64 1.65 -5.68 2.53
C HIS A 64 2.83 -5.89 3.48
N LEU A 65 3.82 -4.99 3.48
CA LEU A 65 4.97 -5.08 4.36
C LEU A 65 4.63 -4.71 5.81
N ILE A 66 3.76 -3.71 6.02
CA ILE A 66 3.40 -3.26 7.38
C ILE A 66 2.32 -4.14 8.03
N ALA A 67 1.41 -4.72 7.24
CA ALA A 67 0.23 -5.38 7.77
C ALA A 67 0.55 -6.54 8.72
N PRO A 68 1.57 -7.40 8.48
CA PRO A 68 1.88 -8.48 9.42
C PRO A 68 2.27 -7.98 10.83
N ALA A 69 3.14 -6.98 10.92
CA ALA A 69 3.57 -6.42 12.19
C ALA A 69 2.42 -5.67 12.90
N PHE A 70 1.61 -4.95 12.13
CA PHE A 70 0.46 -4.21 12.65
C PHE A 70 -0.66 -5.14 13.16
N ASN A 71 -1.00 -6.15 12.37
CA ASN A 71 -2.07 -7.11 12.70
C ASN A 71 -1.68 -8.04 13.84
N ASP A 72 -0.39 -8.37 13.99
CA ASP A 72 0.14 -9.06 15.17
C ASP A 72 -0.06 -8.20 16.43
N LEU A 73 0.25 -6.90 16.37
CA LEU A 73 0.03 -5.98 17.49
C LEU A 73 -1.45 -5.93 17.91
N ILE A 74 -2.39 -5.82 16.95
CA ILE A 74 -3.84 -5.77 17.26
C ILE A 74 -4.35 -7.04 17.93
N GLN A 75 -3.84 -8.20 17.50
CA GLN A 75 -4.27 -9.49 18.03
C GLN A 75 -3.88 -9.65 19.50
N HIS A 76 -2.80 -9.00 19.93
CA HIS A 76 -2.20 -9.24 21.24
C HIS A 76 -2.22 -8.06 22.20
N ASP A 77 -2.27 -6.83 21.71
CA ASP A 77 -2.24 -5.64 22.57
C ASP A 77 -3.58 -5.45 23.29
N VAL A 78 -3.48 -5.32 24.63
CA VAL A 78 -4.64 -5.18 25.52
C VAL A 78 -5.41 -3.88 25.26
N SER A 79 -4.73 -2.74 25.14
CA SER A 79 -5.40 -1.45 25.01
C SER A 79 -6.02 -1.31 23.62
N TRP A 80 -5.33 -1.72 22.56
CA TRP A 80 -5.89 -1.76 21.20
C TRP A 80 -7.04 -2.74 21.05
N GLY A 81 -6.99 -3.88 21.76
CA GLY A 81 -8.10 -4.81 21.86
C GLY A 81 -9.34 -4.16 22.49
N TYR A 82 -9.16 -3.45 23.61
CA TYR A 82 -10.22 -2.70 24.28
C TYR A 82 -10.77 -1.55 23.42
N PHE A 83 -9.90 -0.78 22.76
CA PHE A 83 -10.30 0.32 21.89
C PHE A 83 -10.90 -0.13 20.55
N GLY A 84 -10.94 -1.44 20.27
CA GLY A 84 -11.51 -1.99 19.05
C GLY A 84 -10.76 -1.50 17.80
N VAL A 85 -9.43 -1.52 17.82
CA VAL A 85 -8.63 -1.34 16.61
C VAL A 85 -8.87 -2.54 15.68
N VAL A 86 -9.06 -2.29 14.39
CA VAL A 86 -9.35 -3.31 13.37
C VAL A 86 -8.09 -3.69 12.59
N LEU A 87 -8.07 -4.92 12.05
CA LEU A 87 -6.95 -5.41 11.26
C LEU A 87 -6.88 -4.68 9.91
N ILE A 88 -5.68 -4.50 9.38
CA ILE A 88 -5.49 -4.17 7.97
C ILE A 88 -5.81 -5.43 7.16
N THR A 89 -6.91 -5.38 6.43
CA THR A 89 -7.36 -6.48 5.56
C THR A 89 -7.28 -6.14 4.07
N ILE A 90 -6.97 -4.89 3.75
CA ILE A 90 -6.90 -4.38 2.39
C ILE A 90 -5.83 -3.28 2.28
N GLU A 91 -5.15 -3.18 1.14
CA GLU A 91 -4.01 -2.26 0.96
C GLU A 91 -4.40 -0.77 1.08
N ARG A 92 -5.65 -0.47 0.77
CA ARG A 92 -6.24 0.88 0.78
C ARG A 92 -6.95 1.22 2.09
N ASP A 93 -6.82 0.38 3.12
CA ASP A 93 -7.44 0.66 4.41
C ASP A 93 -6.89 1.97 4.98
N ALA A 94 -7.72 2.77 5.61
CA ALA A 94 -7.31 4.05 6.17
C ALA A 94 -6.18 3.86 7.19
N LEU A 95 -6.22 2.76 7.95
CA LEU A 95 -5.12 2.38 8.84
C LEU A 95 -3.83 2.10 8.07
N ALA A 96 -3.90 1.31 6.99
CA ALA A 96 -2.72 1.04 6.17
C ALA A 96 -2.12 2.35 5.63
N GLN A 97 -2.96 3.24 5.13
CA GLN A 97 -2.54 4.53 4.58
C GLN A 97 -1.93 5.46 5.64
N ASP A 98 -2.47 5.50 6.87
CA ASP A 98 -1.86 6.25 7.98
C ASP A 98 -0.42 5.81 8.23
N PHE A 99 -0.17 4.50 8.38
CA PHE A 99 1.17 4.01 8.67
C PHE A 99 2.11 4.09 7.47
N VAL A 100 1.62 3.85 6.25
CA VAL A 100 2.40 4.01 5.02
C VAL A 100 2.83 5.47 4.82
N SER A 101 1.96 6.43 5.13
CA SER A 101 2.28 7.86 5.01
C SER A 101 3.42 8.36 5.91
N ARG A 102 3.81 7.57 6.93
CA ARG A 102 4.93 7.90 7.85
C ARG A 102 6.32 7.71 7.22
N GLY A 103 6.40 7.35 5.94
CA GLY A 103 7.65 7.29 5.18
C GLY A 103 8.41 5.97 5.29
N LEU A 104 9.41 5.82 4.43
CA LEU A 104 10.18 4.58 4.26
C LEU A 104 11.00 4.23 5.50
N GLU A 105 11.45 5.21 6.29
CA GLU A 105 12.17 4.95 7.55
C GLU A 105 11.30 4.19 8.55
N THR A 106 10.06 4.64 8.75
CA THR A 106 9.10 3.99 9.66
C THR A 106 8.76 2.59 9.16
N ILE A 107 8.49 2.44 7.87
CA ILE A 107 8.17 1.15 7.25
C ILE A 107 9.34 0.19 7.42
N HIS A 108 10.56 0.63 7.14
CA HIS A 108 11.76 -0.18 7.32
C HIS A 108 11.95 -0.61 8.78
N ALA A 109 11.76 0.31 9.74
CA ALA A 109 11.83 -0.02 11.16
C ALA A 109 10.79 -1.09 11.56
N LEU A 110 9.57 -1.03 11.03
CA LEU A 110 8.53 -2.03 11.28
C LEU A 110 8.88 -3.40 10.70
N VAL A 111 9.41 -3.43 9.47
CA VAL A 111 9.83 -4.69 8.82
C VAL A 111 10.96 -5.36 9.60
N GLN A 112 11.85 -4.58 10.23
CA GLN A 112 12.93 -5.09 11.07
C GLN A 112 12.49 -5.42 12.51
N ALA A 113 11.27 -5.08 12.92
CA ALA A 113 10.79 -5.30 14.28
C ALA A 113 10.33 -6.76 14.49
N GLU A 114 11.12 -7.51 15.25
CA GLU A 114 10.88 -8.92 15.53
C GLU A 114 9.99 -9.16 16.75
N THR A 115 9.97 -8.22 17.69
CA THR A 115 9.27 -8.37 18.97
C THR A 115 8.04 -7.47 19.08
N PHE A 116 7.08 -7.90 19.89
CA PHE A 116 5.91 -7.11 20.25
C PHE A 116 6.30 -5.71 20.77
N ASP A 117 7.26 -5.64 21.70
CA ASP A 117 7.67 -4.36 22.29
C ASP A 117 8.29 -3.41 21.26
N GLN A 118 9.07 -3.92 20.31
CA GLN A 118 9.61 -3.10 19.22
C GLN A 118 8.49 -2.57 18.31
N ARG A 119 7.56 -3.43 17.91
CA ARG A 119 6.40 -3.04 17.08
C ARG A 119 5.54 -2.01 17.79
N ARG A 120 5.25 -2.24 19.07
CA ARG A 120 4.48 -1.33 19.91
C ARG A 120 5.17 0.04 20.02
N ARG A 121 6.48 0.09 20.25
CA ARG A 121 7.21 1.39 20.29
C ARG A 121 7.12 2.19 19.00
N ILE A 122 7.02 1.54 17.85
CA ILE A 122 6.94 2.22 16.55
C ILE A 122 5.49 2.64 16.23
N LEU A 123 4.52 1.77 16.50
CA LEU A 123 3.12 1.95 16.08
C LEU A 123 2.28 2.74 17.10
N HIS A 124 2.57 2.57 18.38
CA HIS A 124 1.72 2.99 19.49
C HIS A 124 2.15 4.34 20.05
N LYS A 125 1.22 5.29 20.20
CA LYS A 125 1.50 6.64 20.73
C LYS A 125 1.27 6.77 22.24
N GLY A 126 0.53 5.83 22.83
CA GLY A 126 0.19 5.84 24.25
C GLY A 126 -1.09 5.07 24.50
N ASP A 127 -1.38 4.82 25.77
CA ASP A 127 -2.48 3.97 26.23
C ASP A 127 -3.79 4.75 26.43
N ASN A 128 -3.90 5.95 25.87
CA ASN A 128 -5.14 6.73 25.93
C ASN A 128 -6.03 6.46 24.70
N PRO A 129 -7.35 6.61 24.83
CA PRO A 129 -8.25 6.51 23.67
C PRO A 129 -7.89 7.47 22.53
N GLU A 130 -7.31 8.62 22.84
CA GLU A 130 -6.86 9.65 21.88
C GLU A 130 -5.62 9.22 21.08
N ASP A 131 -4.87 8.24 21.59
CA ASP A 131 -3.66 7.70 20.96
C ASP A 131 -3.96 6.57 19.97
N LYS A 132 -5.23 6.16 19.86
CA LYS A 132 -5.69 5.14 18.91
C LYS A 132 -5.42 5.60 17.47
N PRO A 133 -4.96 4.70 16.57
CA PRO A 133 -4.90 5.05 15.15
C PRO A 133 -6.32 5.23 14.58
N PHE A 134 -6.58 6.40 13.99
CA PHE A 134 -7.85 6.72 13.32
C PHE A 134 -7.83 6.43 11.82
N GLY A 135 -6.64 6.19 11.26
CA GLY A 135 -6.45 6.04 9.83
C GLY A 135 -6.37 7.38 9.10
N SER A 136 -5.85 7.35 7.88
CA SER A 136 -5.82 8.46 6.92
C SER A 136 -6.56 8.01 5.67
N ILE A 137 -7.56 8.78 5.25
CA ILE A 137 -8.37 8.47 4.05
C ILE A 137 -7.74 9.13 2.82
N ASP A 138 -6.94 10.19 3.03
CA ASP A 138 -6.61 11.19 2.00
C ASP A 138 -5.15 11.10 1.51
N PHE A 139 -4.43 10.03 1.84
CA PHE A 139 -3.07 9.84 1.31
C PHE A 139 -3.09 9.46 -0.19
N ILE A 140 -1.95 9.02 -0.74
CA ILE A 140 -1.70 8.67 -2.14
C ILE A 140 -2.88 7.93 -2.82
N CYS A 141 -3.58 7.02 -2.13
CA CYS A 141 -4.67 6.24 -2.71
C CYS A 141 -5.83 7.08 -3.27
N GLU A 142 -6.20 8.18 -2.60
CA GLU A 142 -7.28 9.05 -3.08
C GLU A 142 -6.79 9.84 -4.30
N SER A 143 -5.62 10.44 -4.18
CA SER A 143 -5.06 11.33 -5.20
C SER A 143 -4.77 10.61 -6.52
N LEU A 144 -4.34 9.34 -6.46
CA LEU A 144 -4.15 8.51 -7.65
C LEU A 144 -5.45 8.26 -8.42
N GLN A 145 -6.59 8.14 -7.74
CA GLN A 145 -7.90 7.88 -8.36
C GLN A 145 -8.47 9.14 -9.02
N TRP A 146 -8.13 10.32 -8.50
CA TRP A 146 -8.64 11.60 -8.96
C TRP A 146 -7.68 12.37 -9.88
N THR A 147 -6.65 11.73 -10.43
CA THR A 147 -5.77 12.35 -11.44
C THR A 147 -6.49 12.55 -12.79
N HIS A 148 -7.53 13.38 -12.80
CA HIS A 148 -8.26 13.78 -13.98
C HIS A 148 -7.38 14.67 -14.86
N SER A 149 -7.24 14.30 -16.12
CA SER A 149 -6.73 15.21 -17.13
C SER A 149 -7.89 16.10 -17.56
N ASP A 150 -8.03 17.29 -16.96
CA ASP A 150 -9.04 18.29 -17.35
C ASP A 150 -9.01 18.60 -18.86
N THR A 151 -7.87 18.36 -19.50
CA THR A 151 -7.60 18.59 -20.92
C THR A 151 -8.23 17.57 -21.87
N LEU A 152 -8.58 16.35 -21.43
CA LEU A 152 -9.09 15.30 -22.30
C LEU A 152 -10.16 14.46 -21.58
N MET A 153 -11.32 15.07 -21.33
CA MET A 153 -12.52 14.38 -20.83
C MET A 153 -13.15 13.49 -21.92
N THR A 154 -12.35 12.68 -22.61
CA THR A 154 -12.85 11.67 -23.54
C THR A 154 -13.25 10.45 -22.72
N GLY A 155 -14.53 10.07 -22.76
CA GLY A 155 -15.02 8.80 -22.23
C GLY A 155 -14.57 7.59 -23.06
N SER A 156 -13.74 7.82 -24.07
CA SER A 156 -13.24 6.82 -25.01
C SER A 156 -12.15 5.95 -24.37
N PRO A 157 -12.09 4.66 -24.73
CA PRO A 157 -10.97 3.79 -24.39
C PRO A 157 -9.64 4.30 -24.96
N ILE A 158 -8.52 4.00 -24.30
CA ILE A 158 -7.17 4.34 -24.82
C ILE A 158 -6.97 3.81 -26.24
N SER A 159 -7.44 2.60 -26.53
CA SER A 159 -7.28 1.94 -27.83
C SER A 159 -7.92 2.70 -29.00
N GLU A 160 -8.89 3.56 -28.71
CA GLU A 160 -9.63 4.33 -29.71
C GLU A 160 -9.07 5.75 -29.91
N LEU A 161 -8.13 6.18 -29.07
CA LEU A 161 -7.56 7.52 -29.15
C LEU A 161 -6.57 7.67 -30.33
N PRO A 162 -6.56 8.84 -31.00
CA PRO A 162 -5.47 9.25 -31.87
C PRO A 162 -4.11 9.16 -31.17
N THR A 163 -3.03 8.98 -31.95
CA THR A 163 -1.69 8.74 -31.38
C THR A 163 -1.17 9.91 -30.55
N ASP A 164 -1.44 11.14 -31.00
CA ASP A 164 -1.10 12.38 -30.31
C ASP A 164 -1.93 12.58 -29.03
N GLU A 165 -3.24 12.34 -29.08
CA GLU A 165 -4.10 12.39 -27.88
C GLU A 165 -3.68 11.34 -26.85
N ARG A 166 -3.43 10.11 -27.30
CA ARG A 166 -2.93 9.02 -26.44
C ARG A 166 -1.62 9.39 -25.77
N ALA A 167 -0.66 9.96 -26.50
CA ALA A 167 0.60 10.42 -25.93
C ALA A 167 0.38 11.53 -24.88
N LEU A 168 -0.59 12.43 -25.10
CA LEU A 168 -0.94 13.47 -24.14
C LEU A 168 -1.57 12.88 -22.86
N VAL A 169 -2.48 11.90 -23.00
CA VAL A 169 -3.13 11.22 -21.86
C VAL A 169 -2.13 10.43 -21.01
N LEU A 170 -1.25 9.67 -21.67
CA LEU A 170 -0.29 8.81 -20.98
C LEU A 170 0.86 9.58 -20.35
N GLY A 171 1.18 10.76 -20.91
CA GLY A 171 2.25 11.63 -20.45
C GLY A 171 3.63 11.21 -20.97
N ILE A 172 4.59 12.13 -20.85
CA ILE A 172 5.98 11.93 -21.30
C ILE A 172 6.84 11.47 -20.12
N PRO A 173 7.56 10.33 -20.20
CA PRO A 173 8.47 9.86 -19.16
C PRO A 173 9.29 10.99 -18.53
N THR A 174 9.23 11.14 -17.21
CA THR A 174 9.93 12.25 -16.53
C THR A 174 11.44 12.07 -16.61
N TYR A 175 11.88 10.81 -16.69
CA TYR A 175 13.27 10.45 -16.93
C TYR A 175 13.33 9.48 -18.11
N PRO A 176 14.16 9.76 -19.14
CA PRO A 176 14.48 8.75 -20.12
C PRO A 176 15.18 7.61 -19.38
N ASP A 177 14.62 6.41 -19.49
CA ASP A 177 15.22 5.22 -18.90
C ASP A 177 16.53 4.85 -19.63
N ILE A 178 17.03 3.62 -19.45
CA ILE A 178 17.97 3.05 -20.43
C ILE A 178 17.41 3.33 -21.85
N PRO A 179 18.19 3.98 -22.74
CA PRO A 179 17.67 4.39 -24.05
C PRO A 179 16.99 3.23 -24.78
N GLY A 180 15.69 3.39 -25.03
CA GLY A 180 14.93 2.50 -25.91
C GLY A 180 14.23 1.31 -25.27
N ASP A 181 14.05 1.24 -23.94
CA ASP A 181 13.17 0.21 -23.33
C ASP A 181 11.73 0.73 -23.15
N PRO A 182 10.76 0.30 -23.99
CA PRO A 182 9.37 0.71 -23.86
C PRO A 182 8.61 -0.10 -22.80
N GLY A 183 9.23 -1.09 -22.15
CA GLY A 183 8.58 -2.09 -21.29
C GLY A 183 7.50 -1.54 -20.35
N PRO A 184 7.81 -0.58 -19.46
CA PRO A 184 6.86 0.00 -18.52
C PRO A 184 5.62 0.62 -19.19
N LEU A 185 5.83 1.46 -20.20
CA LEU A 185 4.74 2.12 -20.92
C LEU A 185 3.94 1.10 -21.74
N ARG A 186 4.63 0.16 -22.39
CA ARG A 186 4.02 -0.86 -23.23
C ARG A 186 3.11 -1.78 -22.43
N VAL A 187 3.57 -2.28 -21.28
CA VAL A 187 2.75 -3.16 -20.44
C VAL A 187 1.60 -2.38 -19.78
N PHE A 188 1.82 -1.11 -19.43
CA PHE A 188 0.75 -0.23 -18.96
C PHE A 188 -0.34 -0.07 -20.01
N GLU A 189 0.00 0.28 -21.25
CA GLU A 189 -0.94 0.38 -22.37
C GLU A 189 -1.69 -0.94 -22.62
N LEU A 190 -1.00 -2.08 -22.54
CA LEU A 190 -1.62 -3.39 -22.73
C LEU A 190 -2.66 -3.71 -21.66
N VAL A 191 -2.36 -3.41 -20.39
CA VAL A 191 -3.32 -3.62 -19.28
C VAL A 191 -4.49 -2.66 -19.38
N GLN A 192 -4.23 -1.41 -19.76
CA GLN A 192 -5.20 -0.32 -19.80
C GLN A 192 -5.91 -0.19 -21.16
N HIS A 193 -5.71 -1.13 -22.08
CA HIS A 193 -6.14 -1.03 -23.48
C HIS A 193 -7.61 -0.62 -23.62
N ASP A 194 -8.50 -1.28 -22.85
CA ASP A 194 -9.94 -1.07 -22.88
C ASP A 194 -10.42 -0.10 -21.79
N SER A 195 -9.51 0.51 -21.03
CA SER A 195 -9.83 1.46 -19.97
C SER A 195 -10.09 2.86 -20.53
N GLN A 196 -11.02 3.56 -19.89
CA GLN A 196 -11.36 4.93 -20.24
C GLN A 196 -10.17 5.85 -19.97
N ALA A 197 -9.88 6.77 -20.89
CA ALA A 197 -8.74 7.68 -20.79
C ALA A 197 -8.70 8.52 -19.50
N ASN A 198 -9.85 8.77 -18.89
CA ASN A 198 -10.00 9.50 -17.63
C ASN A 198 -9.87 8.64 -16.36
N LYS A 199 -9.65 7.32 -16.50
CA LYS A 199 -9.56 6.34 -15.40
C LYS A 199 -8.49 5.31 -15.73
N LEU A 200 -7.22 5.64 -15.49
CA LEU A 200 -6.09 4.79 -15.89
C LEU A 200 -5.23 4.30 -14.74
N VAL A 201 -5.24 5.01 -13.62
CA VAL A 201 -4.32 4.76 -12.50
C VAL A 201 -5.07 4.13 -11.35
N ALA A 202 -4.44 3.18 -10.67
CA ALA A 202 -4.96 2.58 -9.44
C ALA A 202 -6.37 1.98 -9.59
N GLN A 203 -6.72 1.43 -10.76
CA GLN A 203 -8.02 0.75 -10.96
C GLN A 203 -8.10 -0.54 -10.12
N VAL A 204 -9.27 -0.82 -9.54
CA VAL A 204 -9.44 -1.95 -8.60
C VAL A 204 -9.30 -3.29 -9.33
N GLU A 205 -9.78 -3.34 -10.57
CA GLU A 205 -9.79 -4.46 -11.49
C GLU A 205 -8.37 -4.99 -11.78
N PHE A 206 -7.37 -4.09 -11.73
CA PHE A 206 -5.97 -4.40 -12.03
C PHE A 206 -5.09 -4.58 -10.79
N ARG A 207 -5.68 -4.72 -9.60
CA ARG A 207 -4.92 -4.94 -8.35
C ARG A 207 -4.05 -6.19 -8.39
N SER A 208 -4.49 -7.24 -9.07
CA SER A 208 -3.70 -8.46 -9.28
C SER A 208 -2.43 -8.20 -10.07
N TYR A 209 -2.46 -7.31 -11.07
CA TYR A 209 -1.27 -6.90 -11.83
C TYR A 209 -0.35 -6.03 -11.00
N ARG A 210 -0.88 -5.11 -10.18
CA ARG A 210 -0.05 -4.29 -9.28
C ARG A 210 0.76 -5.10 -8.27
N ARG A 211 0.22 -6.23 -7.79
CA ARG A 211 0.96 -7.18 -6.93
C ARG A 211 2.21 -7.77 -7.60
N TRP A 212 2.27 -7.78 -8.92
CA TRP A 212 3.48 -8.16 -9.67
C TRP A 212 4.49 -7.03 -9.83
N GLY A 213 4.08 -5.79 -9.59
CA GLY A 213 4.83 -4.61 -10.03
C GLY A 213 5.00 -4.58 -11.55
N TYR A 214 3.95 -4.94 -12.31
CA TYR A 214 4.05 -5.15 -13.76
C TYR A 214 4.64 -3.94 -14.52
N VAL A 215 4.32 -2.72 -14.11
CA VAL A 215 4.86 -1.46 -14.67
C VAL A 215 6.34 -1.19 -14.36
N PHE A 216 7.01 -2.07 -13.62
CA PHE A 216 8.46 -2.01 -13.44
C PHE A 216 9.21 -2.84 -14.47
N TRP A 217 8.52 -3.74 -15.19
CA TRP A 217 9.15 -4.73 -16.04
C TRP A 217 9.76 -4.13 -17.32
N ASP A 218 10.96 -4.60 -17.66
CA ASP A 218 11.56 -4.32 -18.97
C ASP A 218 10.94 -5.16 -20.08
N GLU A 219 11.10 -4.73 -21.34
CA GLU A 219 10.57 -5.44 -22.49
C GLU A 219 11.12 -6.87 -22.61
N ALA A 220 12.39 -7.08 -22.27
CA ALA A 220 13.03 -8.40 -22.29
C ALA A 220 12.35 -9.40 -21.31
N ARG A 221 11.93 -8.93 -20.13
CA ARG A 221 11.14 -9.71 -19.19
C ARG A 221 9.76 -10.00 -19.75
N LEU A 222 9.09 -9.02 -20.36
CA LEU A 222 7.78 -9.22 -20.98
C LEU A 222 7.85 -10.29 -22.07
N GLU A 223 8.85 -10.24 -22.95
CA GLU A 223 9.13 -11.26 -23.97
C GLU A 223 9.30 -12.64 -23.34
N LYS A 224 10.18 -12.74 -22.34
CA LYS A 224 10.48 -14.01 -21.66
C LYS A 224 9.27 -14.61 -20.95
N LEU A 225 8.38 -13.78 -20.43
CA LEU A 225 7.13 -14.21 -19.79
C LEU A 225 6.00 -14.49 -20.79
N GLY A 226 6.21 -14.18 -22.08
CA GLY A 226 5.15 -14.23 -23.09
C GLY A 226 4.04 -13.21 -22.84
N ALA A 227 4.36 -12.10 -22.18
CA ALA A 227 3.46 -11.08 -21.67
C ALA A 227 3.37 -9.82 -22.57
N LEU A 228 3.75 -9.94 -23.84
CA LEU A 228 3.64 -8.86 -24.83
C LEU A 228 2.24 -8.68 -25.43
N THR A 229 1.27 -9.50 -25.01
CA THR A 229 -0.13 -9.44 -25.44
C THR A 229 -1.07 -9.55 -24.24
N GLN A 230 -2.31 -9.06 -24.38
CA GLN A 230 -3.33 -9.19 -23.34
C GLN A 230 -3.59 -10.66 -22.96
N ASP A 231 -3.67 -11.56 -23.96
CA ASP A 231 -3.81 -13.00 -23.74
C ASP A 231 -2.62 -13.60 -22.98
N GLY A 232 -1.41 -13.09 -23.26
CA GLY A 232 -0.19 -13.48 -22.57
C GLY A 232 -0.21 -13.08 -21.10
N LEU A 233 -0.55 -11.82 -20.84
CA LEU A 233 -0.69 -11.27 -19.48
C LEU A 233 -1.77 -11.99 -18.67
N ALA A 234 -2.93 -12.27 -19.28
CA ALA A 234 -4.04 -12.96 -18.62
C ALA A 234 -3.71 -14.40 -18.18
N LYS A 235 -2.69 -15.02 -18.80
CA LYS A 235 -2.21 -16.36 -18.41
C LYS A 235 -1.29 -16.34 -17.19
N LEU A 236 -0.80 -15.17 -16.77
CA LEU A 236 0.05 -15.05 -15.59
C LEU A 236 -0.80 -15.21 -14.31
N THR A 237 -0.30 -16.00 -13.36
CA THR A 237 -1.01 -16.25 -12.09
C THR A 237 -0.55 -15.28 -11.01
N ALA A 238 -1.39 -14.30 -10.65
CA ALA A 238 -1.05 -13.31 -9.64
C ALA A 238 -0.55 -13.92 -8.31
N PRO A 239 0.39 -13.26 -7.60
CA PRO A 239 0.79 -13.66 -6.27
C PRO A 239 -0.43 -13.69 -5.34
N ALA A 240 -0.45 -14.64 -4.41
CA ALA A 240 -1.50 -14.69 -3.38
C ALA A 240 -1.59 -13.35 -2.65
N ASN A 241 -2.79 -12.92 -2.29
CA ASN A 241 -2.96 -11.72 -1.48
C ASN A 241 -2.62 -12.08 -0.03
N PRO A 242 -1.52 -11.56 0.56
CA PRO A 242 -1.17 -11.89 1.95
C PRO A 242 -2.22 -11.38 2.95
N LEU A 243 -3.06 -10.41 2.57
CA LEU A 243 -4.09 -9.85 3.45
C LEU A 243 -5.37 -10.68 3.51
N GLU A 244 -5.58 -11.58 2.55
CA GLU A 244 -6.79 -12.42 2.48
C GLU A 244 -6.95 -13.30 3.73
N ALA A 245 -5.84 -13.74 4.32
CA ALA A 245 -5.85 -14.47 5.59
C ALA A 245 -6.44 -13.63 6.73
N TYR A 246 -6.14 -12.33 6.78
CA TYR A 246 -6.65 -11.44 7.83
C TYR A 246 -8.14 -11.13 7.66
N SER A 247 -8.64 -11.01 6.42
CA SER A 247 -10.07 -10.85 6.16
C SER A 247 -10.90 -12.01 6.73
N MET A 248 -10.35 -13.24 6.74
CA MET A 248 -11.02 -14.42 7.29
C MET A 248 -10.96 -14.50 8.83
N LEU A 249 -9.92 -13.92 9.45
CA LEU A 249 -9.74 -13.91 10.91
C LEU A 249 -10.69 -12.94 11.63
N GLU A 250 -11.18 -11.93 10.92
CA GLU A 250 -11.78 -10.73 11.54
C GLU A 250 -13.10 -10.98 12.31
N TYR A 251 -13.88 -12.00 11.96
CA TYR A 251 -15.30 -12.03 12.38
C TYR A 251 -15.61 -12.78 13.69
N SER A 252 -15.00 -13.95 13.96
CA SER A 252 -15.32 -14.74 15.16
C SER A 252 -14.22 -14.70 16.23
N GLN A 253 -12.97 -14.96 15.84
CA GLN A 253 -11.85 -15.09 16.78
C GLN A 253 -11.50 -13.77 17.47
N LEU A 254 -11.52 -12.67 16.73
CA LEU A 254 -11.24 -11.35 17.33
C LEU A 254 -12.30 -10.93 18.34
N ARG A 255 -13.55 -11.40 18.23
CA ARG A 255 -14.63 -10.98 19.12
C ARG A 255 -14.41 -11.46 20.55
N GLU A 256 -14.12 -12.74 20.73
CA GLU A 256 -13.86 -13.35 22.05
C GLU A 256 -12.55 -12.83 22.64
N SER A 257 -11.51 -12.80 21.79
CA SER A 257 -10.20 -12.23 22.09
C SER A 257 -10.29 -10.78 22.60
N ARG A 258 -11.09 -9.93 21.95
CA ARG A 258 -11.34 -8.54 22.37
C ARG A 258 -12.14 -8.44 23.67
N ALA A 259 -13.11 -9.34 23.90
CA ALA A 259 -13.87 -9.35 25.14
C ALA A 259 -12.93 -9.59 26.33
N ARG A 260 -12.04 -10.60 26.24
CA ARG A 260 -11.07 -10.89 27.30
C ARG A 260 -10.07 -9.75 27.53
N ARG A 261 -9.51 -9.17 26.45
CA ARG A 261 -8.62 -7.99 26.59
C ARG A 261 -9.34 -6.77 27.17
N SER A 262 -10.64 -6.62 26.93
CA SER A 262 -11.45 -5.57 27.56
C SER A 262 -11.58 -5.76 29.06
N GLU A 263 -11.75 -6.99 29.55
CA GLU A 263 -11.79 -7.29 30.99
C GLU A 263 -10.46 -7.00 31.68
N ILE A 264 -9.35 -7.35 31.03
CA ILE A 264 -7.99 -7.10 31.53
C ILE A 264 -7.76 -5.58 31.65
N TRP A 265 -8.11 -4.84 30.60
CA TRP A 265 -7.99 -3.39 30.60
C TRP A 265 -8.83 -2.72 31.71
N GLN A 266 -10.07 -3.16 31.91
CA GLN A 266 -10.94 -2.64 32.98
C GLN A 266 -10.39 -2.87 34.39
N GLN A 267 -9.59 -3.92 34.57
CA GLN A 267 -8.86 -4.21 35.81
C GLN A 267 -7.52 -3.45 35.92
N GLY A 268 -7.20 -2.61 34.93
CA GLY A 268 -5.99 -1.79 34.86
C GLY A 268 -4.80 -2.47 34.17
N GLY A 269 -4.96 -3.68 33.62
CA GLY A 269 -3.91 -4.41 32.94
C GLY A 269 -3.58 -3.83 31.56
N THR A 270 -2.31 -3.88 31.16
CA THR A 270 -1.81 -3.40 29.86
C THR A 270 -0.78 -4.38 29.27
N GLY A 271 -0.31 -4.14 28.04
CA GLY A 271 0.75 -4.94 27.42
C GLY A 271 0.25 -6.06 26.52
N TRP A 272 0.97 -7.17 26.50
CA TRP A 272 0.74 -8.30 25.59
C TRP A 272 -0.14 -9.38 26.23
N TRP A 273 -1.07 -9.92 25.46
CA TRP A 273 -1.94 -11.03 25.86
C TRP A 273 -2.15 -12.04 24.72
N SER A 274 -2.34 -13.30 25.07
CA SER A 274 -2.90 -14.34 24.20
C SER A 274 -3.82 -15.27 24.99
N GLU A 275 -4.65 -16.04 24.30
CA GLU A 275 -5.64 -16.95 24.93
C GLU A 275 -5.02 -17.92 25.94
N ASP A 276 -3.81 -18.42 25.64
CA ASP A 276 -3.10 -19.39 26.46
C ASP A 276 -2.02 -18.77 27.37
N ASP A 277 -1.78 -17.46 27.29
CA ASP A 277 -0.68 -16.80 28.01
C ASP A 277 -1.02 -15.35 28.40
N GLU A 278 -1.27 -15.14 29.70
CA GLU A 278 -1.44 -13.81 30.33
C GLU A 278 -0.18 -13.33 31.08
N SER A 279 0.95 -14.06 31.01
CA SER A 279 2.15 -13.79 31.81
C SER A 279 2.84 -12.45 31.49
N LYS A 280 2.55 -11.87 30.33
CA LYS A 280 3.10 -10.58 29.87
C LYS A 280 2.13 -9.40 30.03
N VAL A 281 0.99 -9.64 30.69
CA VAL A 281 0.10 -8.56 31.11
C VAL A 281 0.74 -7.81 32.27
N VAL A 282 0.85 -6.50 32.13
CA VAL A 282 1.37 -5.60 33.16
C VAL A 282 0.21 -5.07 33.98
N TRP A 283 0.14 -5.47 35.24
CA TRP A 283 -0.86 -5.03 36.20
C TRP A 283 -0.36 -3.81 36.99
N PRO A 284 -1.25 -2.89 37.41
CA PRO A 284 -0.86 -1.80 38.28
C PRO A 284 -0.42 -2.40 39.62
N GLU A 285 0.68 -1.89 40.20
CA GLU A 285 1.07 -2.28 41.55
C GLU A 285 -0.11 -2.00 42.49
N GLU A 286 -0.51 -3.00 43.29
CA GLU A 286 -1.49 -2.78 44.34
C GLU A 286 -1.06 -1.56 45.15
N LYS A 287 -1.87 -0.50 45.16
CA LYS A 287 -1.71 0.58 46.11
C LYS A 287 -1.80 -0.06 47.49
N ARG A 288 -0.65 -0.41 48.09
CA ARG A 288 -0.56 -0.77 49.51
C ARG A 288 -1.25 0.36 50.25
N GLY A 289 -2.37 0.01 50.87
CA GLY A 289 -3.35 0.96 51.39
C GLY A 289 -2.73 2.04 52.26
N ALA A 290 -3.27 3.25 52.12
CA ALA A 290 -3.28 4.27 53.16
C ALA A 290 -4.62 4.16 53.91
#